data_AF-X1BXG7-F1
#
_entry.id   AF-X1BXG7-F1
#
_cell.length_a   1.000
_cell.length_b   1.000
_cell.length_c   1.000
_cell.angle_alpha   90.00
_cell.angle_beta   90.00
_cell.angle_gamma   90.00
#
_symmetry.space_group_name_H-M   'P 1'
#
loop_
_entity.id
_entity.type
_entity.pdbx_description
1 polymer ?
#
loop_
_entity_poly.entity_id
_entity_poly.type
_entity_poly.pdbx_seq_one_letter_code
_entity_poly.pdbx_strand_id
1 'polypeptide(L)'
;ARYYRKGNVTPNDFIEISAVTSFPDNQNLAKEIAFEVLFPNYKKNLMKSFFKDNEMTEIEDNTINAEIKSELDQLQDLIDEIEMSKLIDTNMIEEMEQFMEELNQRRNENLIEAALSFFNDDSELYKEEINSFNKLLEEAQKKLIQRINSLDPEDLRAGNSLGLNDLIQESSKRSWEKLTSKALTNKDISKDLDELIKSGKLEDLIQTIKYLDKTNAISKDSLQKLKNALQNQIHNLDQLFNAAKTLGEAPNFNLDDIINNSLQNSSFEHNFNLANSLDQYYGTNLRTSLLDK
;
A
#
# COMPACT_ATOMS: atom_id res chain seq x y z
N ALA A 1 2.80 11.35 -19.10
CA ALA A 1 3.15 10.70 -17.81
C ALA A 1 2.45 11.30 -16.58
N ARG A 2 2.71 12.56 -16.20
CA ARG A 2 2.07 13.17 -15.00
C ARG A 2 0.54 13.25 -15.10
N TYR A 3 0.01 13.57 -16.27
CA TYR A 3 -1.44 13.66 -16.50
C TYR A 3 -2.13 12.28 -16.51
N TYR A 4 -1.47 11.27 -17.10
CA TYR A 4 -1.90 9.87 -17.05
C TYR A 4 -2.00 9.34 -15.61
N ARG A 5 -0.98 9.55 -14.77
CA ARG A 5 -1.02 9.15 -13.34
C ARG A 5 -2.12 9.80 -12.52
N LYS A 6 -2.70 10.89 -13.01
CA LYS A 6 -3.82 11.60 -12.37
C LYS A 6 -5.19 11.20 -12.94
N GLY A 7 -5.23 10.27 -13.90
CA GLY A 7 -6.47 9.83 -14.55
C GLY A 7 -7.05 10.84 -15.55
N ASN A 8 -6.30 11.86 -15.96
CA ASN A 8 -6.80 12.91 -16.87
C ASN A 8 -6.67 12.55 -18.36
N VAL A 9 -5.97 11.47 -18.68
CA VAL A 9 -5.55 11.10 -20.04
C VAL A 9 -5.66 9.57 -20.13
N THR A 10 -6.28 9.05 -21.19
CA THR A 10 -6.48 7.60 -21.36
C THR A 10 -5.17 6.91 -21.77
N PRO A 11 -5.09 5.56 -21.67
CA PRO A 11 -3.98 4.79 -22.22
C PRO A 11 -3.75 5.07 -23.71
N ASN A 12 -4.82 5.12 -24.53
CA ASN A 12 -4.71 5.46 -25.94
C ASN A 12 -4.17 6.87 -26.15
N ASP A 13 -4.67 7.86 -25.42
CA ASP A 13 -4.15 9.22 -25.49
C ASP A 13 -2.67 9.26 -25.08
N PHE A 14 -2.26 8.48 -24.07
CA PHE A 14 -0.86 8.43 -23.64
C PHE A 14 0.04 7.84 -24.73
N ILE A 15 -0.39 6.78 -25.40
CA ILE A 15 0.34 6.14 -26.50
C ILE A 15 0.40 7.08 -27.71
N GLU A 16 -0.73 7.71 -28.07
CA GLU A 16 -0.81 8.62 -29.21
C GLU A 16 -0.01 9.90 -28.99
N ILE A 17 -0.11 10.52 -27.80
CA ILE A 17 0.73 11.67 -27.44
C ILE A 17 2.21 11.29 -27.48
N SER A 18 2.59 10.11 -27.00
CA SER A 18 3.98 9.64 -27.05
C SER A 18 4.47 9.45 -28.48
N ALA A 19 3.62 8.96 -29.38
CA ALA A 19 3.92 8.82 -30.80
C ALA A 19 4.06 10.19 -31.51
N VAL A 20 3.07 11.07 -31.36
CA VAL A 20 3.02 12.36 -32.05
C VAL A 20 4.11 13.34 -31.57
N THR A 21 4.55 13.21 -30.31
CA THR A 21 5.63 14.04 -29.76
C THR A 21 7.03 13.48 -30.04
N SER A 22 7.13 12.31 -30.67
CA SER A 22 8.39 11.67 -31.06
C SER A 22 8.78 12.00 -32.50
N PHE A 23 10.07 11.84 -32.82
CA PHE A 23 10.56 12.02 -34.19
C PHE A 23 9.81 11.12 -35.17
N PRO A 24 9.50 11.59 -36.41
CA PRO A 24 8.74 10.83 -37.40
C PRO A 24 9.23 9.39 -37.60
N ASP A 25 10.55 9.22 -37.70
CA ASP A 25 11.18 7.91 -37.92
C ASP A 25 11.06 6.96 -36.70
N ASN A 26 10.78 7.51 -35.51
CA ASN A 26 10.72 6.78 -34.25
C ASN A 26 9.29 6.68 -33.68
N GLN A 27 8.25 7.06 -34.43
CA GLN A 27 6.89 7.06 -33.91
C GLN A 27 6.38 5.66 -33.57
N ASN A 28 6.77 4.65 -34.34
CA ASN A 28 6.41 3.25 -34.07
C ASN A 28 7.10 2.74 -32.80
N LEU A 29 8.41 2.94 -32.69
CA LEU A 29 9.17 2.62 -31.47
C LEU A 29 8.63 3.36 -30.24
N ALA A 30 8.19 4.61 -30.40
CA ALA A 30 7.59 5.39 -29.32
C ALA A 30 6.24 4.81 -28.86
N LYS A 31 5.42 4.27 -29.77
CA LYS A 31 4.19 3.55 -29.41
C LYS A 31 4.49 2.29 -28.61
N GLU A 32 5.47 1.50 -29.05
CA GLU A 32 5.89 0.26 -28.39
C GLU A 32 6.40 0.54 -26.97
N ILE A 33 7.34 1.48 -26.82
CA ILE A 33 7.87 1.87 -25.51
C ILE A 33 6.74 2.42 -24.62
N ALA A 34 5.84 3.24 -25.17
CA ALA A 34 4.70 3.76 -24.40
C ALA A 34 3.80 2.62 -23.90
N PHE A 35 3.52 1.63 -24.75
CA PHE A 35 2.73 0.47 -24.39
C PHE A 35 3.42 -0.40 -23.32
N GLU A 36 4.71 -0.70 -23.46
CA GLU A 36 5.49 -1.45 -22.45
C GLU A 36 5.54 -0.73 -21.09
N VAL A 37 5.63 0.60 -21.10
CA VAL A 37 5.61 1.42 -19.88
C VAL A 37 4.25 1.34 -19.17
N LEU A 38 3.15 1.28 -19.93
CA LEU A 38 1.79 1.16 -19.38
C LEU A 38 1.47 -0.26 -18.90
N PHE A 39 1.92 -1.27 -19.65
CA PHE A 39 1.57 -2.68 -19.46
C PHE A 39 2.82 -3.57 -19.29
N PRO A 40 3.66 -3.36 -18.26
CA PRO A 40 4.96 -4.03 -18.09
C PRO A 40 4.87 -5.54 -17.79
N ASN A 41 3.67 -6.06 -17.54
CA ASN A 41 3.42 -7.48 -17.29
C ASN A 41 2.73 -8.18 -18.47
N TYR A 42 2.22 -7.41 -19.42
CA TYR A 42 1.58 -7.91 -20.61
C TYR A 42 2.60 -8.66 -21.47
N LYS A 43 2.29 -9.91 -21.86
CA LYS A 43 3.15 -10.80 -22.68
C LYS A 43 4.51 -11.25 -22.12
N LYS A 44 4.81 -11.07 -20.82
CA LYS A 44 6.00 -11.70 -20.19
C LYS A 44 6.09 -13.22 -20.35
N ASN A 45 4.96 -13.89 -20.58
CA ASN A 45 4.91 -15.34 -20.82
C ASN A 45 5.16 -15.75 -22.29
N LEU A 46 5.01 -14.84 -23.27
CA LEU A 46 5.25 -15.14 -24.69
C LEU A 46 6.74 -15.06 -25.05
N MET A 47 7.50 -14.13 -24.46
CA MET A 47 8.95 -14.03 -24.67
C MET A 47 9.71 -15.29 -24.21
N LYS A 48 9.26 -15.97 -23.14
CA LYS A 48 9.88 -17.23 -22.68
C LYS A 48 9.64 -18.42 -23.63
N SER A 49 8.61 -18.38 -24.47
CA SER A 49 8.34 -19.42 -25.47
C SER A 49 9.04 -19.16 -26.81
N PHE A 50 9.37 -17.92 -27.14
CA PHE A 50 10.06 -17.59 -28.40
C PHE A 50 11.56 -17.89 -28.39
N PHE A 51 12.23 -17.75 -27.24
CA PHE A 51 13.68 -18.03 -27.13
C PHE A 51 14.03 -19.49 -26.83
N LYS A 52 13.07 -20.42 -26.93
CA LYS A 52 13.34 -21.83 -26.62
C LYS A 52 13.46 -22.78 -27.79
N ASP A 53 13.11 -22.38 -29.01
CA ASP A 53 13.31 -23.21 -30.18
C ASP A 53 13.63 -22.33 -31.40
N ASN A 54 14.93 -22.12 -31.66
CA ASN A 54 15.52 -22.10 -32.99
C ASN A 54 17.02 -21.76 -32.88
N GLU A 55 17.83 -22.80 -32.73
CA GLU A 55 19.16 -22.81 -33.34
C GLU A 55 18.98 -22.65 -34.85
N MET A 56 19.11 -21.43 -35.37
CA MET A 56 19.29 -21.22 -36.81
C MET A 56 20.71 -20.73 -37.09
N THR A 57 21.42 -21.65 -37.75
CA THR A 57 22.63 -21.51 -38.53
C THR A 57 22.77 -20.18 -39.27
N GLU A 58 23.97 -19.60 -39.15
CA GLU A 58 24.49 -18.54 -40.02
C GLU A 58 24.33 -18.94 -41.50
N ILE A 59 23.58 -18.16 -42.26
CA ILE A 59 23.59 -18.19 -43.72
C ILE A 59 24.40 -16.98 -44.17
N GLU A 60 25.58 -17.25 -44.73
CA GLU A 60 26.44 -16.25 -45.35
C GLU A 60 25.72 -15.57 -46.53
N ASP A 61 25.65 -14.24 -46.41
CA ASP A 61 24.94 -13.33 -47.27
C ASP A 61 25.85 -12.94 -48.46
N ASN A 62 25.51 -13.39 -49.67
CA ASN A 62 26.09 -12.86 -50.91
C ASN A 62 25.23 -13.23 -52.11
N THR A 63 24.16 -12.46 -52.36
CA THR A 63 23.59 -12.02 -53.67
C THR A 63 22.09 -11.80 -53.60
N ILE A 64 21.67 -10.67 -53.04
CA ILE A 64 20.29 -10.17 -53.19
C ILE A 64 20.38 -8.75 -53.75
N ASN A 65 19.90 -8.56 -54.98
CA ASN A 65 19.82 -7.26 -55.65
C ASN A 65 19.08 -6.23 -54.76
N ALA A 66 19.58 -4.99 -54.72
CA ALA A 66 19.05 -3.92 -53.87
C ALA A 66 17.54 -3.63 -54.04
N GLU A 67 16.97 -3.92 -55.21
CA GLU A 67 15.54 -3.83 -55.49
C GLU A 67 14.72 -4.90 -54.74
N ILE A 68 15.20 -6.15 -54.71
CA ILE A 68 14.56 -7.26 -53.98
C ILE A 68 14.69 -7.05 -52.48
N LYS A 69 15.79 -6.43 -52.02
CA LYS A 69 15.98 -6.04 -50.63
C LYS A 69 14.98 -4.96 -50.21
N SER A 70 14.75 -3.94 -51.04
CA SER A 70 13.74 -2.91 -50.78
C SER A 70 12.31 -3.47 -50.73
N GLU A 71 11.97 -4.41 -51.60
CA GLU A 71 10.63 -5.04 -51.58
C GLU A 71 10.47 -5.99 -50.39
N LEU A 72 11.53 -6.71 -50.00
CA LEU A 72 11.55 -7.54 -48.79
C LEU A 72 11.50 -6.68 -47.52
N ASP A 73 12.19 -5.55 -47.48
CA ASP A 73 12.13 -4.60 -46.36
C ASP A 73 10.70 -4.02 -46.23
N GLN A 74 10.03 -3.68 -47.33
CA GLN A 74 8.62 -3.26 -47.31
C GLN A 74 7.66 -4.37 -46.87
N LEU A 75 7.96 -5.62 -47.23
CA LEU A 75 7.16 -6.79 -46.85
C LEU A 75 7.40 -7.14 -45.37
N GLN A 76 8.62 -6.94 -44.87
CA GLN A 76 8.99 -7.04 -43.47
C GLN A 76 8.33 -5.92 -42.66
N ASP A 77 8.34 -4.66 -43.12
CA ASP A 77 7.65 -3.54 -42.51
C ASP A 77 6.13 -3.78 -42.41
N LEU A 78 5.53 -4.37 -43.46
CA LEU A 78 4.11 -4.78 -43.47
C LEU A 78 3.83 -5.94 -42.51
N ILE A 79 4.74 -6.92 -42.43
CA ILE A 79 4.63 -8.03 -41.47
C ILE A 79 4.76 -7.49 -40.04
N ASP A 80 5.70 -6.59 -39.80
CA ASP A 80 5.94 -5.94 -38.51
C ASP A 80 4.75 -5.02 -38.14
N GLU A 81 4.12 -4.34 -39.10
CA GLU A 81 2.88 -3.57 -38.91
C GLU A 81 1.68 -4.48 -38.57
N ILE A 82 1.54 -5.61 -39.29
CA ILE A 82 0.50 -6.61 -39.03
C ILE A 82 0.72 -7.30 -37.68
N GLU A 83 1.97 -7.61 -37.32
CA GLU A 83 2.32 -8.16 -36.01
C GLU A 83 2.15 -7.13 -34.91
N MET A 84 2.49 -5.86 -35.13
CA MET A 84 2.22 -4.75 -34.20
C MET A 84 0.73 -4.59 -33.92
N SER A 85 -0.12 -4.66 -34.95
CA SER A 85 -1.58 -4.59 -34.81
C SER A 85 -2.19 -5.79 -34.07
N LYS A 86 -1.50 -6.94 -34.08
CA LYS A 86 -1.83 -8.13 -33.28
C LYS A 86 -1.16 -8.14 -31.90
N LEU A 87 -0.08 -7.37 -31.73
CA LEU A 87 0.69 -7.27 -30.50
C LEU A 87 -0.02 -6.40 -29.46
N ILE A 88 -0.73 -5.38 -29.92
CA ILE A 88 -1.62 -4.54 -29.11
C ILE A 88 -3.02 -5.13 -29.22
N ASP A 89 -3.46 -5.90 -28.23
CA ASP A 89 -4.83 -6.41 -28.18
C ASP A 89 -5.76 -5.25 -27.87
N THR A 90 -6.17 -4.53 -28.91
CA THR A 90 -7.02 -3.33 -28.86
C THR A 90 -8.31 -3.60 -28.08
N ASN A 91 -8.85 -4.82 -28.15
CA ASN A 91 -10.02 -5.22 -27.37
C ASN A 91 -9.79 -5.09 -25.86
N MET A 92 -8.61 -5.50 -25.38
CA MET A 92 -8.28 -5.40 -23.95
C MET A 92 -8.11 -3.94 -23.52
N ILE A 93 -7.53 -3.09 -24.36
CA ILE A 93 -7.43 -1.65 -24.06
C ILE A 93 -8.83 -1.04 -23.99
N GLU A 94 -9.71 -1.36 -24.94
CA GLU A 94 -11.09 -0.89 -24.97
C GLU A 94 -11.87 -1.35 -23.73
N GLU A 95 -11.74 -2.62 -23.32
CA GLU A 95 -12.36 -3.14 -22.09
C GLU A 95 -11.86 -2.40 -20.84
N MET A 96 -10.56 -2.10 -20.77
CA MET A 96 -9.99 -1.37 -19.63
C MET A 96 -10.41 0.10 -19.62
N GLU A 97 -10.53 0.75 -20.78
CA GLU A 97 -11.04 2.11 -20.88
C GLU A 97 -12.51 2.19 -20.44
N GLN A 98 -13.35 1.26 -20.92
CA GLN A 98 -14.74 1.14 -20.49
C GLN A 98 -14.85 0.91 -18.97
N PHE A 99 -14.06 -0.02 -18.44
CA PHE A 99 -14.02 -0.27 -17.00
C PHE A 99 -13.60 0.98 -16.21
N MET A 100 -12.60 1.74 -16.69
CA MET A 100 -12.12 2.93 -16.01
C MET A 100 -13.16 4.07 -16.03
N GLU A 101 -13.96 4.19 -17.09
CA GLU A 101 -15.10 5.10 -17.11
C GLU A 101 -16.15 4.70 -16.06
N GLU A 102 -16.54 3.42 -16.01
CA GLU A 102 -17.46 2.90 -15.00
C GLU A 102 -16.93 3.08 -13.57
N LEU A 103 -15.65 2.78 -13.37
CA LEU A 103 -14.95 2.93 -12.10
C LEU A 103 -15.00 4.39 -11.64
N ASN A 104 -14.73 5.35 -12.53
CA ASN A 104 -14.77 6.77 -12.18
C ASN A 104 -16.18 7.26 -11.80
N GLN A 105 -17.24 6.70 -12.39
CA GLN A 105 -18.61 7.03 -12.00
C GLN A 105 -18.96 6.51 -10.61
N ARG A 106 -18.39 5.36 -10.23
CA ARG A 106 -18.70 4.65 -8.98
C ARG A 106 -17.59 4.77 -7.92
N ARG A 107 -16.59 5.62 -8.17
CA ARG A 107 -15.34 5.70 -7.39
C ARG A 107 -15.55 5.98 -5.90
N ASN A 108 -16.62 6.71 -5.57
CA ASN A 108 -16.97 7.10 -4.20
C ASN A 108 -17.86 6.07 -3.49
N GLU A 109 -18.19 4.95 -4.13
CA GLU A 109 -18.85 3.85 -3.42
C GLU A 109 -17.87 3.25 -2.42
N ASN A 110 -18.28 3.13 -1.15
CA ASN A 110 -17.42 2.66 -0.05
C ASN A 110 -16.64 1.37 -0.38
N LEU A 111 -17.29 0.41 -1.05
CA LEU A 111 -16.65 -0.86 -1.40
C LEU A 111 -15.57 -0.70 -2.49
N ILE A 112 -15.76 0.23 -3.44
CA ILE A 112 -14.79 0.54 -4.48
C ILE A 112 -13.64 1.38 -3.90
N GLU A 113 -13.96 2.39 -3.10
CA GLU A 113 -12.96 3.21 -2.40
C GLU A 113 -12.04 2.34 -1.51
N ALA A 114 -12.62 1.40 -0.77
CA ALA A 114 -11.88 0.43 0.03
C ALA A 114 -11.01 -0.51 -0.82
N ALA A 115 -11.45 -0.91 -2.01
CA ALA A 115 -10.61 -1.72 -2.89
C ALA A 115 -9.44 -0.89 -3.44
N LEU A 116 -9.70 0.37 -3.84
CA LEU A 116 -8.71 1.26 -4.42
C LEU A 116 -7.64 1.70 -3.42
N SER A 117 -7.91 1.72 -2.11
CA SER A 117 -6.90 2.08 -1.09
C SER A 117 -5.68 1.16 -1.06
N PHE A 118 -5.78 -0.05 -1.64
CA PHE A 118 -4.66 -0.98 -1.75
C PHE A 118 -3.72 -0.66 -2.94
N PHE A 119 -4.12 0.24 -3.84
CA PHE A 119 -3.37 0.64 -5.02
C PHE A 119 -2.80 2.05 -4.82
N ASN A 120 -1.58 2.28 -5.30
CA ASN A 120 -0.94 3.60 -5.16
C ASN A 120 -1.56 4.64 -6.12
N ASP A 121 -1.87 4.22 -7.33
CA ASP A 121 -2.51 5.04 -8.37
C ASP A 121 -3.21 4.16 -9.41
N ASP A 122 -3.98 4.81 -10.28
CA ASP A 122 -4.73 4.15 -11.35
C ASP A 122 -3.79 3.41 -12.33
N SER A 123 -2.49 3.75 -12.39
CA SER A 123 -1.53 3.04 -13.24
C SER A 123 -1.31 1.59 -12.81
N GLU A 124 -1.49 1.27 -11.52
CA GLU A 124 -1.42 -0.13 -11.07
C GLU A 124 -2.58 -0.97 -11.60
N LEU A 125 -3.77 -0.38 -11.80
CA LEU A 125 -4.90 -1.10 -12.40
C LEU A 125 -4.55 -1.57 -13.81
N TYR A 126 -3.82 -0.74 -14.56
CA TYR A 126 -3.33 -1.09 -15.88
C TYR A 126 -2.24 -2.17 -15.85
N LYS A 127 -1.27 -2.07 -14.92
CA LYS A 127 -0.18 -3.05 -14.76
C LYS A 127 -0.66 -4.44 -14.36
N GLU A 128 -1.72 -4.50 -13.55
CA GLU A 128 -2.35 -5.74 -13.07
C GLU A 128 -3.52 -6.19 -13.97
N GLU A 129 -3.71 -5.51 -15.11
CA GLU A 129 -4.69 -5.87 -16.13
C GLU A 129 -6.15 -5.90 -15.59
N ILE A 130 -6.48 -5.02 -14.64
CA ILE A 130 -7.79 -4.99 -13.98
C ILE A 130 -8.80 -4.34 -14.92
N ASN A 131 -9.73 -5.15 -15.43
CA ASN A 131 -10.77 -4.77 -16.39
C ASN A 131 -12.21 -5.00 -15.87
N SER A 132 -12.38 -5.30 -14.58
CA SER A 132 -13.70 -5.48 -13.98
C SER A 132 -13.68 -5.26 -12.47
N PHE A 133 -14.85 -4.95 -11.89
CA PHE A 133 -15.00 -4.81 -10.44
C PHE A 133 -14.65 -6.10 -9.69
N ASN A 134 -14.98 -7.27 -10.23
CA ASN A 134 -14.62 -8.55 -9.61
C ASN A 134 -13.10 -8.71 -9.53
N LYS A 135 -12.39 -8.43 -10.64
CA LYS A 135 -10.93 -8.50 -10.68
C LYS A 135 -10.29 -7.46 -9.76
N LEU A 136 -10.87 -6.26 -9.64
CA LEU A 136 -10.43 -5.24 -8.69
C LEU A 136 -10.51 -5.76 -7.23
N LEU A 137 -11.62 -6.39 -6.86
CA LEU A 137 -11.81 -6.94 -5.52
C LEU A 137 -10.88 -8.12 -5.24
N GLU A 138 -10.68 -9.00 -6.21
CA GLU A 138 -9.74 -10.12 -6.10
C GLU A 138 -8.29 -9.62 -5.90
N GLU A 139 -7.86 -8.63 -6.68
CA GLU A 139 -6.52 -8.05 -6.53
C GLU A 139 -6.37 -7.25 -5.23
N ALA A 140 -7.39 -6.52 -4.80
CA ALA A 140 -7.42 -5.86 -3.50
C ALA A 140 -7.28 -6.89 -2.36
N GLN A 141 -8.01 -8.00 -2.43
CA GLN A 141 -7.90 -9.09 -1.47
C GLN A 141 -6.49 -9.71 -1.45
N LYS A 142 -5.89 -9.96 -2.62
CA LYS A 142 -4.51 -10.47 -2.72
C LYS A 142 -3.51 -9.51 -2.08
N LYS A 143 -3.61 -8.20 -2.36
CA LYS A 143 -2.75 -7.17 -1.77
C LYS A 143 -2.94 -7.09 -0.25
N LEU A 144 -4.17 -7.17 0.24
CA LEU A 144 -4.45 -7.22 1.68
C LEU A 144 -3.77 -8.42 2.33
N ILE A 145 -3.90 -9.62 1.75
CA ILE A 145 -3.26 -10.85 2.25
C ILE A 145 -1.74 -10.68 2.36
N GLN A 146 -1.11 -10.08 1.35
CA GLN A 146 0.33 -9.80 1.35
C GLN A 146 0.75 -8.82 2.44
N ARG A 147 -0.13 -7.88 2.81
CA ARG A 147 0.12 -6.88 3.86
C ARG A 147 -0.23 -7.37 5.27
N ILE A 148 -0.87 -8.53 5.45
CA ILE A 148 -1.16 -9.08 6.78
C ILE A 148 0.14 -9.19 7.59
N ASN A 149 0.11 -8.79 8.87
CA ASN A 149 1.28 -8.56 9.72
C ASN A 149 2.05 -7.26 9.43
N SER A 150 1.50 -6.37 8.63
CA SER A 150 1.99 -5.01 8.37
C SER A 150 0.85 -4.05 8.03
N LEU A 151 -0.39 -4.40 8.40
CA LEU A 151 -1.57 -3.61 8.08
C LEU A 151 -1.55 -2.32 8.88
N ASP A 152 -1.87 -1.22 8.23
CA ASP A 152 -2.15 0.03 8.91
C ASP A 152 -3.66 0.17 9.26
N PRO A 153 -4.06 1.21 10.02
CA PRO A 153 -5.47 1.43 10.35
C PRO A 153 -6.38 1.70 9.14
N GLU A 154 -5.85 2.20 8.01
CA GLU A 154 -6.64 2.36 6.79
C GLU A 154 -6.87 1.01 6.11
N ASP A 155 -5.84 0.17 6.01
CA ASP A 155 -5.93 -1.19 5.50
C ASP A 155 -6.99 -2.01 6.27
N LEU A 156 -7.07 -1.85 7.60
CA LEU A 156 -8.07 -2.54 8.43
C LEU A 156 -9.49 -2.03 8.19
N ARG A 157 -9.68 -0.72 7.97
CA ARG A 157 -10.98 -0.15 7.61
C ARG A 157 -11.41 -0.62 6.22
N ALA A 158 -10.50 -0.58 5.26
CA ALA A 158 -10.73 -1.09 3.92
C ALA A 158 -11.06 -2.59 3.94
N GLY A 159 -10.27 -3.39 4.66
CA GLY A 159 -10.54 -4.80 4.89
C GLY A 159 -11.92 -5.06 5.50
N ASN A 160 -12.38 -4.17 6.39
CA ASN A 160 -13.74 -4.24 6.94
C ASN A 160 -14.83 -3.96 5.90
N SER A 161 -14.67 -2.92 5.10
CA SER A 161 -15.60 -2.61 4.00
C SER A 161 -15.66 -3.73 2.95
N LEU A 162 -14.55 -4.47 2.76
CA LEU A 162 -14.45 -5.62 1.86
C LEU A 162 -14.94 -6.95 2.49
N GLY A 163 -15.31 -6.96 3.78
CA GLY A 163 -15.74 -8.17 4.47
C GLY A 163 -14.62 -9.19 4.73
N LEU A 164 -13.37 -8.74 4.83
CA LEU A 164 -12.17 -9.58 4.98
C LEU A 164 -11.68 -9.71 6.43
N ASN A 165 -12.47 -9.27 7.42
CA ASN A 165 -12.06 -9.26 8.83
C ASN A 165 -11.68 -10.64 9.36
N ASP A 166 -12.45 -11.67 9.03
CA ASP A 166 -12.21 -13.04 9.51
C ASP A 166 -10.85 -13.56 9.00
N LEU A 167 -10.52 -13.27 7.73
CA LEU A 167 -9.22 -13.59 7.15
C LEU A 167 -8.05 -12.92 7.90
N ILE A 168 -8.22 -11.64 8.27
CA ILE A 168 -7.22 -10.90 9.07
C ILE A 168 -7.07 -11.51 10.47
N GLN A 169 -8.20 -11.88 11.11
CA GLN A 169 -8.21 -12.49 12.45
C GLN A 169 -7.47 -13.83 12.47
N GLU A 170 -7.67 -14.66 11.45
CA GLU A 170 -7.05 -15.98 11.31
C GLU A 170 -5.56 -15.90 10.95
N SER A 171 -5.21 -15.01 10.00
CA SER A 171 -3.87 -14.99 9.38
C SER A 171 -2.86 -14.09 10.08
N SER A 172 -3.32 -13.06 10.81
CA SER A 172 -2.40 -12.15 11.50
C SER A 172 -1.70 -12.85 12.67
N LYS A 173 -0.51 -12.40 13.01
CA LYS A 173 0.24 -12.75 14.23
C LYS A 173 0.23 -11.63 15.24
N ARG A 174 -0.20 -10.42 14.83
CA ARG A 174 -0.18 -9.20 15.65
C ARG A 174 -1.49 -9.02 16.39
N SER A 175 -1.40 -8.87 17.70
CA SER A 175 -2.54 -8.74 18.60
C SER A 175 -3.46 -7.58 18.19
N TRP A 176 -2.89 -6.43 17.85
CA TRP A 176 -3.65 -5.22 17.49
C TRP A 176 -4.40 -5.35 16.16
N GLU A 177 -3.85 -6.03 15.14
CA GLU A 177 -4.56 -6.28 13.88
C GLU A 177 -5.78 -7.19 14.11
N LYS A 178 -5.60 -8.27 14.89
CA LYS A 178 -6.69 -9.20 15.23
C LYS A 178 -7.80 -8.52 16.01
N LEU A 179 -7.43 -7.83 17.09
CA LEU A 179 -8.36 -7.17 17.99
C LEU A 179 -9.14 -6.07 17.27
N THR A 180 -8.46 -5.26 16.47
CA THR A 180 -9.09 -4.18 15.72
C THR A 180 -10.03 -4.75 14.65
N SER A 181 -9.60 -5.76 13.91
CA SER A 181 -10.46 -6.46 12.93
C SER A 181 -11.71 -7.05 13.60
N LYS A 182 -11.57 -7.66 14.78
CA LYS A 182 -12.68 -8.21 15.56
C LYS A 182 -13.63 -7.12 16.04
N ALA A 183 -13.10 -6.02 16.56
CA ALA A 183 -13.88 -4.86 17.01
C ALA A 183 -14.70 -4.22 15.88
N LEU A 184 -14.12 -4.07 14.68
CA LEU A 184 -14.80 -3.51 13.51
C LEU A 184 -16.03 -4.33 13.08
N THR A 185 -16.06 -5.62 13.38
CA THR A 185 -17.23 -6.49 13.14
C THR A 185 -18.25 -6.51 14.30
N ASN A 186 -18.15 -5.59 15.27
CA ASN A 186 -18.96 -5.55 16.50
C ASN A 186 -18.90 -6.84 17.35
N LYS A 187 -17.87 -7.69 17.17
CA LYS A 187 -17.64 -8.84 18.04
C LYS A 187 -17.07 -8.35 19.38
N ASP A 188 -17.49 -8.97 20.48
CA ASP A 188 -16.99 -8.62 21.81
C ASP A 188 -15.49 -8.98 21.94
N ILE A 189 -14.68 -7.96 22.27
CA ILE A 189 -13.24 -8.05 22.48
C ILE A 189 -12.84 -7.88 23.96
N SER A 190 -13.80 -7.76 24.88
CA SER A 190 -13.52 -7.42 26.28
C SER A 190 -12.56 -8.41 26.95
N LYS A 191 -12.77 -9.71 26.72
CA LYS A 191 -11.88 -10.76 27.26
C LYS A 191 -10.47 -10.67 26.69
N ASP A 192 -10.36 -10.49 25.38
CA ASP A 192 -9.07 -10.43 24.70
C ASP A 192 -8.28 -9.18 25.13
N LEU A 193 -8.98 -8.06 25.36
CA LEU A 193 -8.39 -6.84 25.93
C LEU A 193 -7.92 -7.06 27.37
N ASP A 194 -8.73 -7.70 28.21
CA ASP A 194 -8.35 -8.01 29.59
C ASP A 194 -7.11 -8.93 29.63
N GLU A 195 -7.03 -9.92 28.75
CA GLU A 195 -5.86 -10.78 28.59
C GLU A 195 -4.63 -9.99 28.12
N LEU A 196 -4.80 -9.10 27.15
CA LEU A 196 -3.72 -8.23 26.67
C LEU A 196 -3.19 -7.34 27.79
N ILE A 197 -4.07 -6.70 28.56
CA ILE A 197 -3.70 -5.88 29.72
C ILE A 197 -2.93 -6.74 30.74
N LYS A 198 -3.44 -7.93 31.09
CA LYS A 198 -2.79 -8.81 32.07
C LYS A 198 -1.44 -9.37 31.61
N SER A 199 -1.24 -9.49 30.29
CA SER A 199 0.01 -10.01 29.73
C SER A 199 1.22 -9.11 29.98
N GLY A 200 1.01 -7.83 30.30
CA GLY A 200 2.08 -6.86 30.49
C GLY A 200 2.86 -6.50 29.22
N LYS A 201 2.37 -6.90 28.03
CA LYS A 201 2.96 -6.54 26.74
C LYS A 201 2.61 -5.09 26.38
N LEU A 202 3.38 -4.16 26.95
CA LEU A 202 3.15 -2.72 26.82
C LEU A 202 3.05 -2.26 25.36
N GLU A 203 3.98 -2.70 24.48
CA GLU A 203 3.98 -2.28 23.07
C GLU A 203 2.72 -2.76 22.34
N ASP A 204 2.32 -4.02 22.54
CA ASP A 204 1.09 -4.56 21.93
C ASP A 204 -0.15 -3.78 22.41
N LEU A 205 -0.19 -3.39 23.69
CA LEU A 205 -1.27 -2.58 24.25
C LEU A 205 -1.30 -1.18 23.63
N ILE A 206 -0.15 -0.50 23.51
CA ILE A 206 -0.04 0.83 22.91
C ILE A 206 -0.48 0.78 21.44
N GLN A 207 -0.01 -0.21 20.66
CA GLN A 207 -0.43 -0.39 19.27
C GLN A 207 -1.93 -0.69 19.18
N THR A 208 -2.46 -1.53 20.07
CA THR A 208 -3.90 -1.84 20.10
C THR A 208 -4.73 -0.58 20.35
N ILE A 209 -4.35 0.25 21.32
CA ILE A 209 -5.03 1.53 21.59
C ILE A 209 -4.98 2.43 20.36
N LYS A 210 -3.80 2.60 19.75
CA LYS A 210 -3.62 3.42 18.54
C LYS A 210 -4.53 2.97 17.39
N TYR A 211 -4.60 1.66 17.15
CA TYR A 211 -5.35 1.11 16.03
C TYR A 211 -6.86 1.19 16.28
N LEU A 212 -7.32 0.87 17.49
CA LEU A 212 -8.72 1.00 17.87
C LEU A 212 -9.20 2.46 17.80
N ASP A 213 -8.36 3.42 18.20
CA ASP A 213 -8.64 4.85 18.10
C ASP A 213 -8.72 5.30 16.63
N LYS A 214 -7.66 5.03 15.84
CA LYS A 214 -7.60 5.45 14.43
C LYS A 214 -8.67 4.82 13.53
N THR A 215 -9.18 3.64 13.89
CA THR A 215 -10.27 2.98 13.16
C THR A 215 -11.65 3.32 13.70
N ASN A 216 -11.74 4.03 14.83
CA ASN A 216 -13.00 4.23 15.57
C ASN A 216 -13.77 2.93 15.84
N ALA A 217 -13.06 1.82 16.03
CA ALA A 217 -13.66 0.49 16.16
C ALA A 217 -14.36 0.26 17.51
N ILE A 218 -14.10 1.12 18.50
CA ILE A 218 -14.73 1.08 19.83
C ILE A 218 -15.23 2.46 20.23
N SER A 219 -16.11 2.51 21.25
CA SER A 219 -16.56 3.76 21.83
C SER A 219 -15.43 4.51 22.55
N LYS A 220 -15.55 5.84 22.61
CA LYS A 220 -14.61 6.71 23.34
C LYS A 220 -14.47 6.33 24.81
N ASP A 221 -15.55 5.88 25.45
CA ASP A 221 -15.53 5.44 26.85
C ASP A 221 -14.68 4.18 27.03
N SER A 222 -14.81 3.21 26.13
CA SER A 222 -13.98 1.99 26.13
C SER A 222 -12.52 2.32 25.86
N LEU A 223 -12.26 3.24 24.92
CA LEU A 223 -10.91 3.72 24.65
C LEU A 223 -10.29 4.40 25.89
N GLN A 224 -11.06 5.23 26.60
CA GLN A 224 -10.58 5.88 27.82
C GLN A 224 -10.25 4.87 28.93
N LYS A 225 -11.06 3.81 29.07
CA LYS A 225 -10.74 2.71 30.01
C LYS A 225 -9.41 2.04 29.65
N LEU A 226 -9.13 1.81 28.37
CA LEU A 226 -7.84 1.27 27.92
C LEU A 226 -6.69 2.23 28.19
N LYS A 227 -6.86 3.53 27.94
CA LYS A 227 -5.85 4.56 28.27
C LYS A 227 -5.57 4.61 29.77
N ASN A 228 -6.59 4.45 30.61
CA ASN A 228 -6.42 4.35 32.07
C ASN A 228 -5.75 3.04 32.49
N ALA A 229 -5.98 1.92 31.79
CA ALA A 229 -5.26 0.68 32.04
C ALA A 229 -3.78 0.80 31.65
N LEU A 230 -3.49 1.49 30.54
CA LEU A 230 -2.13 1.79 30.08
C LEU A 230 -1.34 2.60 31.11
N GLN A 231 -1.97 3.58 31.78
CA GLN A 231 -1.35 4.37 32.84
C GLN A 231 -0.65 3.50 33.90
N ASN A 232 -1.28 2.38 34.29
CA ASN A 232 -0.76 1.49 35.32
C ASN A 232 0.39 0.58 34.83
N GLN A 233 0.70 0.58 33.53
CA GLN A 233 1.79 -0.21 32.93
C GLN A 233 3.00 0.64 32.54
N ILE A 234 2.88 1.97 32.61
CA ILE A 234 3.97 2.89 32.34
C ILE A 234 4.70 3.15 33.66
N HIS A 235 5.94 2.70 33.74
CA HIS A 235 6.74 2.75 34.95
C HIS A 235 7.95 3.68 34.84
N ASN A 236 8.35 4.11 33.64
CA ASN A 236 9.51 5.01 33.45
C ASN A 236 9.35 5.93 32.24
N LEU A 237 10.29 6.87 32.08
CA LEU A 237 10.29 7.90 31.03
C LEU A 237 10.45 7.31 29.62
N ASP A 238 11.20 6.23 29.44
CA ASP A 238 11.33 5.56 28.13
C ASP A 238 9.99 5.00 27.67
N GLN A 239 9.28 4.31 28.56
CA GLN A 239 7.95 3.76 28.30
C GLN A 239 6.93 4.86 28.03
N LEU A 240 6.96 5.94 28.83
CA LEU A 240 6.09 7.10 28.62
C LEU A 240 6.35 7.76 27.27
N PHE A 241 7.62 7.95 26.90
CA PHE A 241 8.01 8.53 25.63
C PHE A 241 7.56 7.67 24.45
N ASN A 242 7.76 6.36 24.52
CA ASN A 242 7.33 5.44 23.47
C ASN A 242 5.80 5.42 23.33
N ALA A 243 5.06 5.41 24.44
CA ALA A 243 3.61 5.52 24.43
C ALA A 243 3.16 6.85 23.79
N ALA A 244 3.74 7.97 24.23
CA ALA A 244 3.41 9.29 23.72
C ALA A 244 3.69 9.44 22.22
N LYS A 245 4.85 8.95 21.77
CA LYS A 245 5.25 8.92 20.37
C LYS A 245 4.30 8.10 19.50
N THR A 246 3.87 6.95 19.99
CA THR A 246 3.03 6.04 19.20
C THR A 246 1.57 6.51 19.14
N LEU A 247 1.06 7.06 20.25
CA LEU A 247 -0.32 7.59 20.36
C LEU A 247 -0.45 9.01 19.77
N GLY A 248 0.64 9.76 19.68
CA GLY A 248 0.64 11.18 19.28
C GLY A 248 0.29 12.15 20.41
N GLU A 249 0.03 11.63 21.62
CA GLU A 249 -0.26 12.39 22.84
C GLU A 249 0.28 11.64 24.05
N ALA A 250 0.65 12.37 25.11
CA ALA A 250 1.07 11.73 26.35
C ALA A 250 -0.13 11.07 27.04
N PRO A 251 -0.09 9.74 27.32
CA PRO A 251 -1.13 9.10 28.12
C PRO A 251 -1.09 9.62 29.56
N ASN A 252 -2.13 9.36 30.35
CA ASN A 252 -2.08 9.65 31.79
C ASN A 252 -0.99 8.82 32.46
N PHE A 253 -0.30 9.41 33.44
CA PHE A 253 0.77 8.75 34.19
C PHE A 253 0.84 9.23 35.64
N ASN A 254 1.48 8.44 36.50
CA ASN A 254 1.87 8.88 37.84
C ASN A 254 3.27 9.52 37.77
N LEU A 255 3.32 10.84 38.01
CA LEU A 255 4.54 11.64 37.94
C LEU A 255 5.64 11.13 38.88
N ASP A 256 5.31 10.92 40.16
CA ASP A 256 6.28 10.53 41.17
C ASP A 256 6.87 9.15 40.89
N ASP A 257 6.01 8.19 40.53
CA ASP A 257 6.44 6.83 40.22
C ASP A 257 7.37 6.81 39.01
N ILE A 258 6.99 7.50 37.93
CA ILE A 258 7.80 7.55 36.70
C ILE A 258 9.16 8.18 36.97
N ILE A 259 9.22 9.32 37.65
CA ILE A 259 10.50 10.01 37.88
C ILE A 259 11.41 9.17 38.78
N ASN A 260 10.89 8.66 39.90
CA ASN A 260 11.68 7.86 40.82
C ASN A 260 12.22 6.59 40.16
N ASN A 261 11.38 5.87 39.42
CA ASN A 261 11.80 4.66 38.72
C ASN A 261 12.79 4.95 37.58
N SER A 262 12.64 6.08 36.89
CA SER A 262 13.55 6.44 35.78
C SER A 262 14.94 6.79 36.29
N LEU A 263 15.04 7.52 37.41
CA LEU A 263 16.31 7.87 38.06
C LEU A 263 17.04 6.63 38.60
N GLN A 264 16.31 5.57 38.96
CA GLN A 264 16.92 4.29 39.40
C GLN A 264 17.47 3.46 38.24
N ASN A 265 16.93 3.61 37.03
CA ASN A 265 17.19 2.71 35.90
C ASN A 265 18.04 3.34 34.79
N SER A 266 18.28 4.65 34.81
CA SER A 266 18.97 5.36 33.73
C SER A 266 19.67 6.63 34.21
N SER A 267 20.60 7.15 33.41
CA SER A 267 21.35 8.35 33.77
C SER A 267 20.45 9.59 33.81
N PHE A 268 20.83 10.57 34.64
CA PHE A 268 20.13 11.86 34.70
C PHE A 268 20.06 12.53 33.33
N GLU A 269 21.16 12.52 32.57
CA GLU A 269 21.21 13.12 31.22
C GLU A 269 20.20 12.47 30.25
N HIS A 270 20.10 11.14 30.24
CA HIS A 270 19.11 10.42 29.43
C HIS A 270 17.68 10.81 29.81
N ASN A 271 17.38 10.74 31.11
CA ASN A 271 16.07 11.10 31.65
C ASN A 271 15.71 12.57 31.39
N PHE A 272 16.69 13.47 31.45
CA PHE A 272 16.51 14.89 31.15
C PHE A 272 16.18 15.11 29.67
N ASN A 273 16.87 14.42 28.76
CA ASN A 273 16.59 14.49 27.33
C ASN A 273 15.19 13.95 26.99
N LEU A 274 14.77 12.85 27.63
CA LEU A 274 13.41 12.32 27.50
C LEU A 274 12.36 13.27 28.04
N ALA A 275 12.54 13.79 29.26
CA ALA A 275 11.64 14.77 29.87
C ALA A 275 11.54 16.04 29.01
N ASN A 276 12.66 16.53 28.46
CA ASN A 276 12.67 17.67 27.57
C ASN A 276 11.88 17.41 26.28
N SER A 277 12.03 16.24 25.69
CA SER A 277 11.27 15.85 24.50
C SER A 277 9.78 15.71 24.82
N LEU A 278 9.44 15.11 25.96
CA LEU A 278 8.06 14.95 26.40
C LEU A 278 7.39 16.31 26.66
N ASP A 279 8.10 17.25 27.27
CA ASP A 279 7.61 18.61 27.52
C ASP A 279 7.42 19.39 26.22
N GLN A 280 8.40 19.32 25.31
CA GLN A 280 8.39 20.08 24.07
C GLN A 280 7.30 19.60 23.10
N TYR A 281 7.12 18.28 22.97
CA TYR A 281 6.21 17.70 21.98
C TYR A 281 4.83 17.35 22.55
N TYR A 282 4.71 17.08 23.85
CA TYR A 282 3.47 16.60 24.46
C TYR A 282 3.03 17.38 25.71
N GLY A 283 3.77 18.41 26.14
CA GLY A 283 3.33 19.35 27.19
C GLY A 283 3.27 18.78 28.61
N THR A 284 4.11 17.81 28.95
CA THR A 284 4.03 17.03 30.21
C THR A 284 4.57 17.72 31.47
N ASN A 285 5.37 18.79 31.33
CA ASN A 285 6.08 19.51 32.41
C ASN A 285 6.92 18.62 33.37
N LEU A 286 7.58 17.59 32.83
CA LEU A 286 8.40 16.63 33.56
C LEU A 286 9.77 17.18 33.96
N ARG A 287 10.34 18.13 33.21
CA ARG A 287 11.70 18.64 33.50
C ARG A 287 11.82 19.28 34.86
N THR A 288 10.85 20.10 35.26
CA THR A 288 10.86 20.79 36.56
C THR A 288 10.92 19.76 37.69
N SER A 289 10.00 18.79 37.64
CA SER A 289 9.90 17.72 38.63
C SER A 289 11.15 16.82 38.67
N LEU A 290 11.84 16.64 37.55
CA LEU A 290 13.10 15.89 37.48
C LEU A 290 14.28 16.67 38.08
N LEU A 291 14.31 18.00 37.95
CA LEU A 291 15.36 18.86 38.52
C LEU A 291 15.24 19.03 40.03
N ASP A 292 14.04 18.86 40.58
CA ASP A 292 13.76 18.99 42.01
C ASP A 292 14.07 17.71 42.83
N LYS A 293 14.55 16.64 42.17
CA LYS A 293 14.88 15.33 42.76
C LYS A 293 16.38 15.10 42.82
#